data_AF-A0A034WGX9-F1
#
_entry.id   AF-A0A034WGX9-F1
#
_cell.length_a   1.000
_cell.length_b   1.000
_cell.length_c   1.000
_cell.angle_alpha   90.00
_cell.angle_beta   90.00
_cell.angle_gamma   90.00
#
_symmetry.space_group_name_H-M   'P 1'
#
loop_
_entity.id
_entity.type
_entity.pdbx_description
1 polymer ?
#
loop_
_entity_poly.entity_id
_entity_poly.type
_entity_poly.pdbx_seq_one_letter_code
_entity_poly.pdbx_strand_id
1 'polypeptide(L)'
;MEKMSTAKVDKQSQSGLKRTVPEGTVEEALELNKLYDDLRKQLSLPRIDRLGGRALATWDPDEKAVHVLRKDGKFGNFGYSHGGRLYLEYYEALYLLEMNRLQLEYHSMIMSIEQAYLLLLGETATPKCNEYLVYAHLTRIGYILVRHQNIPYYDKIEPTEEDCAWALALNVINNRAIPENVKKSPHFVKVKKEMKQI
;
A
#
# COMPACT_ATOMS: atom_id res chain seq x y z
N MET A 1 46.92 7.92 65.28
CA MET A 1 46.51 8.94 64.29
C MET A 1 46.73 8.34 62.91
N GLU A 2 45.62 7.98 62.28
CA GLU A 2 45.52 7.18 61.06
C GLU A 2 46.16 7.83 59.83
N LYS A 3 46.77 6.97 59.01
CA LYS A 3 47.29 7.30 57.69
C LYS A 3 46.13 7.43 56.71
N MET A 4 45.97 8.60 56.12
CA MET A 4 45.01 8.83 55.04
C MET A 4 45.53 8.15 53.76
N SER A 5 44.91 7.02 53.43
CA SER A 5 45.12 6.26 52.21
C SER A 5 44.52 7.03 51.02
N THR A 6 45.36 7.46 50.09
CA THR A 6 44.93 8.00 48.79
C THR A 6 44.43 6.85 47.91
N ALA A 7 43.11 6.77 47.72
CA ALA A 7 42.49 5.82 46.81
C ALA A 7 42.94 6.08 45.37
N LYS A 8 43.66 5.12 44.80
CA LYS A 8 44.04 5.08 43.39
C LYS A 8 42.78 4.71 42.60
N VAL A 9 42.27 5.65 41.79
CA VAL A 9 41.16 5.36 40.86
C VAL A 9 41.72 4.51 39.73
N ASP A 10 41.23 3.27 39.63
CA ASP A 10 41.62 2.30 38.61
C ASP A 10 41.27 2.83 37.21
N LYS A 11 42.30 3.06 36.40
CA LYS A 11 42.15 3.31 34.96
C LYS A 11 41.74 2.00 34.28
N GLN A 12 40.43 1.80 34.15
CA GLN A 12 39.89 0.76 33.26
C GLN A 12 40.37 1.02 31.83
N SER A 13 40.99 0.01 31.23
CA SER A 13 41.50 0.07 29.86
C SER A 13 40.33 0.28 28.89
N GLN A 14 40.21 1.50 28.36
CA GLN A 14 39.35 1.75 27.21
C GLN A 14 39.97 1.09 25.98
N SER A 15 39.60 -0.18 25.77
CA SER A 15 39.85 -0.89 24.53
C SER A 15 38.87 -0.40 23.46
N GLY A 16 39.21 0.70 22.78
CA GLY A 16 38.51 1.21 21.61
C GLY A 16 38.73 2.71 21.39
N LEU A 17 38.71 3.18 20.13
CA LEU A 17 38.83 4.60 19.77
C LEU A 17 37.66 5.47 20.27
N LYS A 18 36.57 4.85 20.74
CA LYS A 18 35.37 5.55 21.20
C LYS A 18 35.40 5.66 22.72
N ARG A 19 35.43 6.89 23.22
CA ARG A 19 35.23 7.20 24.64
C ARG A 19 33.79 6.86 25.01
N THR A 20 33.61 6.02 26.03
CA THR A 20 32.29 5.53 26.47
C THR A 20 31.82 6.17 27.78
N VAL A 21 32.70 6.94 28.43
CA VAL A 21 32.44 7.60 29.71
C VAL A 21 32.73 9.09 29.55
N PRO A 22 31.81 9.98 29.94
CA PRO A 22 32.06 11.41 29.89
C PRO A 22 33.08 11.79 30.98
N GLU A 23 34.17 12.42 30.57
CA GLU A 23 35.24 12.85 31.49
C GLU A 23 34.98 14.28 32.00
N GLY A 24 34.04 15.00 31.38
CA GLY A 24 33.59 16.33 31.81
C GLY A 24 34.65 17.40 31.60
N THR A 25 35.61 17.16 30.69
CA THR A 25 36.70 18.10 30.43
C THR A 25 36.23 19.27 29.57
N VAL A 26 36.95 20.39 29.64
CA VAL A 26 36.64 21.59 28.84
C VAL A 26 36.81 21.31 27.34
N GLU A 27 37.78 20.48 26.98
CA GLU A 27 38.02 20.03 25.61
C GLU A 27 36.86 19.19 25.08
N GLU A 28 36.33 18.27 25.90
CA GLU A 28 35.16 17.45 25.55
C GLU A 28 33.92 18.32 25.32
N ALA A 29 33.69 19.34 26.15
CA ALA A 29 32.57 20.27 25.96
C ALA A 29 32.69 21.07 24.65
N LEU A 30 33.91 21.48 24.28
CA LEU A 30 34.18 22.18 23.02
C LEU A 30 33.96 21.26 21.81
N GLU A 31 34.41 20.01 21.88
CA GLU A 31 34.13 19.01 20.83
C GLU A 31 32.63 18.73 20.69
N LEU A 32 31.93 18.57 21.81
CA LEU A 32 30.48 18.33 21.82
C LEU A 32 29.72 19.49 21.18
N ASN A 33 30.11 20.73 21.49
CA ASN A 33 29.52 21.92 20.88
C ASN A 33 29.73 21.95 19.36
N LYS A 34 30.94 21.63 18.88
CA LYS A 34 31.21 21.51 17.43
C LYS A 34 30.31 20.45 16.78
N LEU A 35 30.17 19.28 17.41
CA LEU A 35 29.30 18.21 16.91
C LEU A 35 27.82 18.65 16.86
N TYR A 36 27.35 19.39 17.87
CA TYR A 36 26.00 19.94 17.88
C TYR A 36 25.79 20.98 16.78
N ASP A 37 26.77 21.82 16.52
CA ASP A 37 26.72 22.82 15.46
C ASP A 37 26.68 22.15 14.08
N ASP A 38 27.50 21.13 13.86
CA ASP A 38 27.49 20.33 12.63
C ASP A 38 26.15 19.61 12.43
N LEU A 39 25.59 19.02 13.50
CA LEU A 39 24.26 18.39 13.46
C LEU A 39 23.17 19.41 13.12
N ARG A 40 23.16 20.58 13.76
CA ARG A 40 22.21 21.66 13.46
C ARG A 40 22.32 22.11 12.02
N LYS A 41 23.53 22.23 11.50
CA LYS A 41 23.80 22.58 10.10
C LYS A 41 23.27 21.52 9.14
N GLN A 42 23.42 20.23 9.46
CA GLN A 42 22.84 19.15 8.65
C GLN A 42 21.32 19.14 8.69
N LEU A 43 20.72 19.37 9.86
CA LEU A 43 19.27 19.39 10.03
C LEU A 43 18.60 20.62 9.40
N SER A 44 19.32 21.75 9.28
CA SER A 44 18.82 22.96 8.64
C SER A 44 18.85 22.93 7.11
N LEU A 45 19.56 21.96 6.51
CA LEU A 45 19.57 21.81 5.06
C LEU A 45 18.14 21.49 4.57
N PRO A 46 17.66 22.20 3.53
CA PRO A 46 16.36 21.89 2.94
C PRO A 46 16.42 20.48 2.36
N ARG A 47 15.58 19.59 2.88
CA ARG A 47 15.43 18.24 2.34
C ARG A 47 14.65 18.37 1.04
N ILE A 48 15.31 18.15 -0.10
CA ILE A 48 14.64 18.13 -1.40
C ILE A 48 13.85 16.84 -1.47
N ASP A 49 12.53 16.95 -1.36
CA ASP A 49 11.63 15.87 -1.69
C ASP A 49 11.73 15.62 -3.20
N ARG A 50 12.22 14.43 -3.60
CA ARG A 50 12.05 13.97 -4.97
C ARG A 50 10.56 13.70 -5.16
N LEU A 51 9.87 14.66 -5.77
CA LEU A 51 8.47 14.51 -6.19
C LEU A 51 8.28 13.41 -7.23
N GLY A 52 9.36 12.99 -7.89
CA GLY A 52 9.41 11.82 -8.78
C GLY A 52 9.70 10.55 -8.00
N GLY A 53 8.85 9.55 -8.16
CA GLY A 53 8.94 8.21 -7.59
C GLY A 53 7.70 7.80 -6.78
N ARG A 54 6.79 8.73 -6.46
CA ARG A 54 5.58 8.49 -5.66
C ARG A 54 4.32 8.83 -6.45
N ALA A 55 3.37 7.90 -6.43
CA ALA A 55 2.03 8.16 -6.91
C ALA A 55 1.34 9.18 -5.99
N LEU A 56 0.49 10.02 -6.57
CA LEU A 56 -0.34 10.96 -5.82
C LEU A 56 -1.77 10.46 -5.81
N ALA A 57 -2.39 10.46 -4.64
CA ALA A 57 -3.80 10.14 -4.50
C ALA A 57 -4.50 11.03 -3.48
N THR A 58 -5.80 11.15 -3.63
CA THR A 58 -6.69 11.91 -2.76
C THR A 58 -7.79 11.00 -2.23
N TRP A 59 -8.18 11.20 -0.98
CA TRP A 59 -9.36 10.53 -0.42
C TRP A 59 -10.64 11.08 -1.06
N ASP A 60 -11.49 10.19 -1.56
CA ASP A 60 -12.82 10.50 -2.09
C ASP A 60 -13.89 10.08 -1.06
N PRO A 61 -14.57 11.02 -0.39
CA PRO A 61 -15.59 10.71 0.62
C PRO A 61 -16.81 9.98 0.06
N ASP A 62 -17.16 10.20 -1.21
CA ASP A 62 -18.38 9.67 -1.81
C ASP A 62 -18.25 8.18 -2.10
N GLU A 63 -17.14 7.79 -2.75
CA GLU A 63 -16.80 6.40 -3.04
C GLU A 63 -16.18 5.67 -1.83
N LYS A 64 -15.80 6.42 -0.78
CA LYS A 64 -15.04 5.92 0.38
C LYS A 64 -13.78 5.15 -0.03
N ALA A 65 -13.11 5.68 -1.06
CA ALA A 65 -11.95 5.05 -1.68
C ALA A 65 -10.86 6.09 -1.96
N VAL A 66 -9.65 5.62 -2.22
CA VAL A 66 -8.51 6.49 -2.51
C VAL A 66 -8.39 6.67 -4.03
N HIS A 67 -8.68 7.87 -4.51
CA HIS A 67 -8.60 8.22 -5.93
C HIS A 67 -7.16 8.58 -6.33
N VAL A 68 -6.61 7.89 -7.33
CA VAL A 68 -5.23 8.13 -7.80
C VAL A 68 -5.21 9.24 -8.85
N LEU A 69 -4.63 10.38 -8.49
CA LEU A 69 -4.44 11.53 -9.37
C LEU A 69 -3.29 11.32 -10.36
N ARG A 70 -2.17 10.76 -9.87
CA ARG A 70 -0.96 10.55 -10.67
C ARG A 70 -0.39 9.17 -10.37
N LYS A 71 -0.23 8.36 -11.41
CA LYS A 71 0.46 7.07 -11.32
C LYS A 71 1.95 7.29 -11.47
N ASP A 72 2.74 6.61 -10.65
CA ASP A 72 4.20 6.64 -10.76
C ASP A 72 4.80 5.24 -10.56
N GLY A 73 5.70 4.85 -11.47
CA GLY A 73 6.29 3.52 -11.53
C GLY A 73 5.33 2.38 -11.93
N LYS A 74 5.68 1.14 -11.54
CA LYS A 74 4.90 -0.08 -11.85
C LYS A 74 3.69 -0.18 -10.92
N PHE A 75 2.59 0.43 -11.32
CA PHE A 75 1.33 0.49 -10.56
C PHE A 75 0.31 -0.59 -10.96
N GLY A 76 0.68 -1.52 -11.85
CA GLY A 76 -0.29 -2.29 -12.64
C GLY A 76 -1.19 -3.25 -11.86
N ASN A 77 -0.76 -3.73 -10.69
CA ASN A 77 -1.49 -4.74 -9.92
C ASN A 77 -2.37 -4.15 -8.81
N PHE A 78 -2.31 -2.83 -8.58
CA PHE A 78 -3.01 -2.16 -7.49
C PHE A 78 -4.19 -1.36 -8.03
N GLY A 79 -5.32 -1.48 -7.35
CA GLY A 79 -6.50 -0.67 -7.62
C GLY A 79 -7.42 -1.22 -8.70
N TYR A 80 -8.55 -0.55 -8.83
CA TYR A 80 -9.60 -0.86 -9.79
C TYR A 80 -10.02 0.40 -10.54
N SER A 81 -10.52 0.21 -11.76
CA SER A 81 -11.04 1.30 -12.58
C SER A 81 -12.53 1.46 -12.34
N HIS A 82 -12.96 2.64 -11.91
CA HIS A 82 -14.38 3.01 -11.79
C HIS A 82 -14.60 4.34 -12.50
N GLY A 83 -15.55 4.40 -13.44
CA GLY A 83 -15.85 5.62 -14.20
C GLY A 83 -14.65 6.18 -14.99
N GLY A 84 -13.69 5.34 -15.39
CA GLY A 84 -12.47 5.76 -16.08
C GLY A 84 -11.39 6.37 -15.18
N ARG A 85 -11.62 6.39 -13.86
CA ARG A 85 -10.66 6.82 -12.84
C ARG A 85 -10.10 5.61 -12.10
N LEU A 86 -8.87 5.72 -11.61
CA LEU A 86 -8.24 4.66 -10.82
C LEU A 86 -8.50 4.91 -9.34
N TYR A 87 -9.07 3.93 -8.68
CA TYR A 87 -9.30 3.92 -7.24
C TYR A 87 -8.49 2.79 -6.59
N LEU A 88 -8.08 3.02 -5.35
CA LEU A 88 -7.42 2.05 -4.49
C LEU A 88 -8.35 1.74 -3.32
N GLU A 89 -8.39 0.45 -2.97
CA GLU A 89 -9.01 0.01 -1.73
C GLU A 89 -8.17 0.45 -0.52
N TYR A 90 -8.78 0.49 0.67
CA TYR A 90 -8.11 0.96 1.90
C TYR A 90 -6.80 0.19 2.20
N TYR A 91 -6.80 -1.13 2.02
CA TYR A 91 -5.62 -1.97 2.28
C TYR A 91 -4.52 -1.77 1.25
N GLU A 92 -4.86 -1.52 -0.02
CA GLU A 92 -3.88 -1.26 -1.09
C GLU A 92 -3.23 0.10 -0.88
N ALA A 93 -4.04 1.12 -0.59
CA ALA A 93 -3.55 2.47 -0.34
C ALA A 93 -2.63 2.52 0.88
N LEU A 94 -3.02 1.87 1.99
CA LEU A 94 -2.22 1.84 3.21
C LEU A 94 -0.89 1.09 3.01
N TYR A 95 -0.92 -0.04 2.27
CA TYR A 95 0.30 -0.77 1.92
C TYR A 95 1.26 0.08 1.08
N LEU A 96 0.74 0.80 0.07
CA LEU A 96 1.57 1.67 -0.77
C LEU A 96 2.12 2.88 -0.01
N LEU A 97 1.38 3.40 0.98
CA LEU A 97 1.86 4.44 1.89
C LEU A 97 3.02 3.92 2.76
N GLU A 98 2.90 2.73 3.34
CA GLU A 98 4.00 2.11 4.11
C GLU A 98 5.26 1.88 3.29
N MET A 99 5.11 1.46 2.04
CA MET A 99 6.24 1.24 1.13
C MET A 99 6.80 2.56 0.58
N ASN A 100 6.28 3.71 0.99
CA ASN A 100 6.64 5.05 0.50
C ASN A 100 6.52 5.17 -1.03
N ARG A 101 5.49 4.51 -1.60
CA ARG A 101 5.16 4.48 -3.03
C ARG A 101 3.96 5.35 -3.39
N LEU A 102 3.18 5.74 -2.38
CA LEU A 102 1.99 6.58 -2.51
C LEU A 102 2.10 7.76 -1.54
N GLN A 103 1.71 8.94 -1.99
CA GLN A 103 1.45 10.11 -1.17
C GLN A 103 -0.06 10.36 -1.20
N LEU A 104 -0.66 10.34 -0.02
CA LEU A 104 -2.09 10.55 0.18
C LEU A 104 -2.34 11.98 0.64
N GLU A 105 -3.24 12.67 -0.05
CA GLU A 105 -3.68 14.02 0.30
C GLU A 105 -5.14 14.01 0.76
N TYR A 106 -5.39 14.75 1.84
CA TYR A 106 -6.73 15.01 2.36
C TYR A 106 -6.93 16.52 2.42
N HIS A 107 -7.92 17.04 1.69
CA HIS A 107 -8.18 18.49 1.59
C HIS A 107 -6.92 19.32 1.24
N SER A 108 -6.16 18.86 0.24
CA SER A 108 -4.90 19.50 -0.22
C SER A 108 -3.75 19.50 0.81
N MET A 109 -3.87 18.69 1.88
CA MET A 109 -2.81 18.50 2.87
C MET A 109 -2.28 17.07 2.80
N ILE A 110 -0.96 16.92 2.80
CA ILE A 110 -0.30 15.62 2.83
C ILE A 110 -0.57 14.98 4.19
N MET A 111 -1.06 13.75 4.16
CA MET A 111 -1.35 12.98 5.36
C MET A 111 -0.10 12.31 5.90
N SER A 112 0.02 12.28 7.24
CA SER A 112 0.97 11.39 7.91
C SER A 112 0.52 9.94 7.78
N ILE A 113 1.44 9.00 8.01
CA ILE A 113 1.09 7.58 7.97
C ILE A 113 0.06 7.24 9.06
N GLU A 114 0.24 7.77 10.26
CA GLU A 114 -0.66 7.58 11.40
C GLU A 114 -2.07 8.12 11.12
N GLN A 115 -2.16 9.29 10.48
CA GLN A 115 -3.44 9.85 10.04
C GLN A 115 -4.11 8.97 9.00
N ALA A 116 -3.34 8.40 8.06
CA ALA A 116 -3.88 7.48 7.06
C ALA A 116 -4.40 6.18 7.69
N TYR A 117 -3.74 5.67 8.73
CA TYR A 117 -4.24 4.54 9.52
C TYR A 117 -5.63 4.83 10.08
N LEU A 118 -5.81 5.98 10.74
CA LEU A 118 -7.09 6.39 11.31
C LEU A 118 -8.17 6.57 10.23
N LEU A 119 -7.83 7.20 9.11
CA LEU A 119 -8.78 7.45 8.01
C LEU A 119 -9.24 6.15 7.32
N LEU A 120 -8.30 5.23 7.04
CA LEU A 120 -8.56 4.06 6.21
C LEU A 120 -9.10 2.86 7.01
N LEU A 121 -8.55 2.62 8.20
CA LEU A 121 -8.96 1.50 9.07
C LEU A 121 -10.05 1.90 10.06
N GLY A 122 -10.12 3.18 10.43
CA GLY A 122 -10.98 3.70 11.49
C GLY A 122 -10.27 3.74 12.85
N GLU A 123 -10.88 4.44 13.80
CA GLU A 123 -10.34 4.59 15.17
C GLU A 123 -10.47 3.31 16.00
N THR A 124 -11.44 2.45 15.69
CA THR A 124 -11.75 1.24 16.46
C THR A 124 -11.21 -0.01 15.78
N ALA A 125 -10.85 -1.00 16.60
CA ALA A 125 -10.39 -2.31 16.14
C ALA A 125 -11.50 -3.02 15.34
N THR A 126 -11.43 -2.87 14.02
CA THR A 126 -12.38 -3.41 13.03
C THR A 126 -11.74 -4.62 12.35
N PRO A 127 -12.50 -5.60 11.82
CA PRO A 127 -11.96 -6.71 11.01
C PRO A 127 -11.02 -6.26 9.88
N LYS A 128 -11.19 -5.03 9.37
CA LYS A 128 -10.30 -4.35 8.43
C LYS A 128 -8.82 -4.38 8.83
N CYS A 129 -8.52 -4.31 10.12
CA CYS A 129 -7.14 -4.38 10.61
C CYS A 129 -6.52 -5.75 10.33
N ASN A 130 -7.25 -6.84 10.63
CA ASN A 130 -6.78 -8.19 10.36
C ASN A 130 -6.66 -8.47 8.86
N GLU A 131 -7.63 -7.99 8.07
CA GLU A 131 -7.58 -8.09 6.61
C GLU A 131 -6.35 -7.37 6.04
N TYR A 132 -6.05 -6.18 6.55
CA TYR A 132 -4.86 -5.43 6.18
C TYR A 132 -3.57 -6.16 6.54
N LEU A 133 -3.47 -6.71 7.76
CA LEU A 133 -2.28 -7.47 8.18
C LEU A 133 -2.02 -8.68 7.28
N VAL A 134 -3.07 -9.42 6.93
CA VAL A 134 -2.98 -10.55 5.99
C VAL A 134 -2.57 -10.07 4.59
N TYR A 135 -3.20 -9.02 4.10
CA TYR A 135 -2.88 -8.42 2.79
C TYR A 135 -1.42 -7.97 2.73
N ALA A 136 -0.96 -7.21 3.73
CA ALA A 136 0.40 -6.68 3.80
C ALA A 136 1.44 -7.81 3.86
N HIS A 137 1.18 -8.85 4.63
CA HIS A 137 2.07 -10.01 4.73
C HIS A 137 2.21 -10.75 3.40
N LEU A 138 1.10 -11.12 2.77
CA LEU A 138 1.12 -11.87 1.52
C LEU A 138 1.66 -11.05 0.35
N THR A 139 1.33 -9.75 0.28
CA THR A 139 1.85 -8.84 -0.74
C THR A 139 3.37 -8.67 -0.60
N ARG A 140 3.89 -8.61 0.63
CA ARG A 140 5.34 -8.51 0.90
C ARG A 140 6.12 -9.76 0.48
N ILE A 141 5.49 -10.93 0.51
CA ILE A 141 6.06 -12.19 0.01
C ILE A 141 6.04 -12.24 -1.53
N GLY A 142 5.24 -11.40 -2.19
CA GLY A 142 5.15 -11.30 -3.64
C GLY A 142 3.89 -11.92 -4.25
N TYR A 143 2.89 -12.28 -3.43
CA TYR A 143 1.58 -12.67 -3.94
C TYR A 143 0.81 -11.46 -4.46
N ILE A 144 0.00 -11.67 -5.49
CA ILE A 144 -0.95 -10.68 -6.00
C ILE A 144 -2.32 -11.04 -5.44
N LEU A 145 -2.82 -10.23 -4.51
CA LEU A 145 -4.12 -10.43 -3.89
C LEU A 145 -5.17 -9.62 -4.62
N VAL A 146 -6.29 -10.26 -4.93
CA VAL A 146 -7.45 -9.62 -5.54
C VAL A 146 -8.64 -9.85 -4.64
N ARG A 147 -9.49 -8.82 -4.51
CA ARG A 147 -10.74 -8.93 -3.74
C ARG A 147 -11.59 -10.05 -4.33
N HIS A 148 -12.01 -10.99 -3.48
CA HIS A 148 -12.88 -12.07 -3.90
C HIS A 148 -14.21 -11.47 -4.40
N GLN A 149 -14.45 -11.59 -5.71
CA GLN A 149 -15.74 -11.27 -6.29
C GLN A 149 -16.61 -12.50 -6.08
N ASN A 150 -17.69 -12.36 -5.33
CA ASN A 150 -18.64 -13.44 -5.05
C ASN A 150 -19.49 -13.73 -6.29
N ILE A 151 -18.82 -14.00 -7.40
CA ILE A 151 -19.42 -14.45 -8.65
C ILE A 151 -19.73 -15.92 -8.41
N PRO A 152 -21.01 -16.33 -8.45
CA PRO A 152 -21.34 -17.74 -8.38
C PRO A 152 -20.66 -18.41 -9.58
N TYR A 153 -19.61 -19.18 -9.30
CA TYR A 153 -18.98 -20.02 -10.29
C TYR A 153 -20.04 -21.00 -10.80
N TYR A 154 -20.26 -21.03 -12.13
CA TYR A 154 -21.37 -21.76 -12.77
C TYR A 154 -21.29 -23.29 -12.67
N ASP A 155 -20.47 -23.84 -11.79
CA ASP A 155 -20.20 -25.28 -11.63
C ASP A 155 -21.44 -26.14 -11.32
N LYS A 156 -22.56 -25.53 -10.92
CA LYS A 156 -23.80 -26.26 -10.64
C LYS A 156 -24.75 -26.38 -11.84
N ILE A 157 -24.37 -25.86 -13.00
CA ILE A 157 -25.12 -26.05 -14.25
C ILE A 157 -24.33 -27.05 -15.07
N GLU A 158 -24.76 -28.32 -15.08
CA GLU A 158 -24.20 -29.29 -16.01
C GLU A 158 -24.50 -28.81 -17.43
N PRO A 159 -23.46 -28.54 -18.26
CA PRO A 159 -23.66 -28.04 -19.60
C PRO A 159 -24.35 -29.12 -20.43
N THR A 160 -25.57 -28.82 -20.89
CA THR A 160 -26.31 -29.71 -21.79
C THR A 160 -25.78 -29.54 -23.21
N GLU A 161 -26.05 -30.47 -24.13
CA GLU A 161 -25.67 -30.33 -25.55
C GLU A 161 -26.20 -29.03 -26.18
N GLU A 162 -27.33 -28.51 -25.68
CA GLU A 162 -27.92 -27.22 -26.08
C GLU A 162 -27.11 -26.00 -25.63
N ASP A 163 -26.29 -26.15 -24.59
CA ASP A 163 -25.42 -25.11 -24.03
C ASP A 163 -24.04 -25.08 -24.70
N CYS A 164 -23.76 -25.99 -25.64
CA CYS A 164 -22.48 -26.02 -26.33
C CYS A 164 -22.30 -24.82 -27.26
N ALA A 165 -21.07 -24.34 -27.41
CA ALA A 165 -20.76 -23.14 -28.20
C ALA A 165 -21.29 -23.22 -29.65
N TRP A 166 -21.28 -24.42 -30.25
CA TRP A 166 -21.80 -24.66 -31.59
C TRP A 166 -23.32 -24.59 -31.67
N ALA A 167 -24.04 -25.17 -30.70
CA ALA A 167 -25.50 -25.09 -30.62
C ALA A 167 -25.97 -23.64 -30.43
N LEU A 168 -25.24 -22.87 -29.61
CA LEU A 168 -25.50 -21.45 -29.40
C LEU A 168 -25.24 -20.62 -30.66
N ALA A 169 -24.14 -20.87 -31.38
CA ALA A 169 -23.84 -20.21 -32.65
C ALA A 169 -24.92 -20.50 -33.71
N LEU A 170 -25.33 -21.77 -33.84
CA LEU A 170 -26.40 -22.19 -34.73
C LEU A 170 -27.75 -21.54 -34.37
N ASN A 171 -28.07 -21.42 -33.09
CA ASN A 171 -29.30 -20.78 -32.64
C ASN A 171 -29.31 -19.27 -32.97
N VAL A 172 -28.17 -18.58 -32.84
CA VAL A 172 -28.04 -17.18 -33.24
C VAL A 172 -28.21 -17.02 -34.75
N ILE A 173 -27.54 -17.85 -35.56
CA ILE A 173 -27.65 -17.81 -37.04
C ILE A 173 -29.08 -18.10 -37.49
N ASN A 174 -29.75 -19.06 -36.85
CA ASN A 174 -31.10 -19.49 -37.21
C ASN A 174 -32.22 -18.67 -36.53
N ASN A 175 -31.91 -17.57 -35.83
CA ASN A 175 -32.87 -16.76 -35.07
C ASN A 175 -33.74 -17.56 -34.07
N ARG A 176 -33.17 -18.59 -33.45
CA ARG A 176 -33.86 -19.43 -32.44
C ARG A 176 -33.68 -18.87 -31.02
N ALA A 177 -34.59 -19.25 -30.12
CA ALA A 177 -34.53 -18.84 -28.74
C ALA A 177 -33.33 -19.48 -28.02
N ILE A 178 -32.51 -18.65 -27.38
CA ILE A 178 -31.34 -19.07 -26.60
C ILE A 178 -31.78 -19.39 -25.15
N PRO A 179 -31.27 -20.47 -24.54
CA PRO A 179 -31.53 -20.82 -23.14
C PRO A 179 -31.26 -19.69 -22.13
N GLU A 180 -32.03 -19.65 -21.04
CA GLU A 180 -31.97 -18.56 -20.03
C GLU A 180 -30.71 -18.56 -19.17
N ASN A 181 -30.21 -19.74 -18.81
CA ASN A 181 -28.93 -19.96 -18.12
C ASN A 181 -27.77 -19.28 -18.88
N VAL A 182 -27.74 -19.40 -20.21
CA VAL A 182 -26.70 -18.80 -21.04
C VAL A 182 -26.83 -17.27 -21.09
N LYS A 183 -28.05 -16.73 -21.12
CA LYS A 183 -28.29 -15.27 -21.08
C LYS A 183 -27.82 -14.63 -19.78
N LYS A 184 -27.80 -15.38 -18.68
CA LYS A 184 -27.34 -14.92 -17.35
C LYS A 184 -25.83 -14.82 -17.25
N SER A 185 -25.07 -15.30 -18.24
CA SER A 185 -23.62 -15.18 -18.28
C SER A 185 -23.18 -13.72 -18.49
N PRO A 186 -22.21 -13.20 -17.73
CA PRO A 186 -21.68 -11.85 -17.91
C PRO A 186 -21.01 -11.66 -19.28
N HIS A 187 -20.61 -12.76 -19.93
CA HIS A 187 -19.96 -12.74 -21.24
C HIS A 187 -20.95 -12.76 -22.41
N PHE A 188 -22.22 -13.12 -22.19
CA PHE A 188 -23.22 -13.29 -23.24
C PHE A 188 -23.42 -12.03 -24.08
N VAL A 189 -23.51 -10.86 -23.44
CA VAL A 189 -23.71 -9.57 -24.12
C VAL A 189 -22.52 -9.24 -25.03
N LYS A 190 -21.30 -9.52 -24.58
CA LYS A 190 -20.06 -9.28 -25.35
C LYS A 190 -20.03 -10.17 -26.59
N VAL A 191 -20.21 -11.49 -26.41
CA VAL A 191 -20.18 -12.49 -27.50
C VAL A 191 -21.30 -12.23 -28.52
N LYS A 192 -22.52 -11.92 -28.07
CA LYS A 192 -23.65 -11.60 -28.96
C LYS A 192 -23.36 -10.37 -29.83
N LYS A 193 -22.64 -9.37 -29.32
CA LYS A 193 -22.26 -8.18 -30.07
C LYS A 193 -21.21 -8.50 -31.12
N GLU A 194 -20.22 -9.32 -30.79
CA GLU A 194 -19.17 -9.77 -31.72
C GLU A 194 -19.73 -10.63 -32.85
N MET A 195 -20.67 -11.54 -32.57
CA MET A 195 -21.31 -12.36 -33.61
C MET A 195 -22.18 -11.59 -34.60
N LYS A 196 -22.74 -10.43 -34.24
CA LYS A 196 -23.49 -9.57 -35.17
C LYS A 196 -22.61 -8.83 -36.18
N GLN A 197 -21.30 -8.83 -35.97
CA GLN A 197 -20.32 -8.16 -36.82
C GLN A 197 -19.70 -9.10 -37.86
N ILE A 198 -20.05 -10.39 -37.80
CA ILE A 198 -19.69 -11.44 -38.77
C ILE A 198 -20.88 -11.62 -39.71
#